data_AF-A0A2H6N5V8-F1
#
_entry.id   AF-A0A2H6N5V8-F1
#
_cell.length_a   1.000
_cell.length_b   1.000
_cell.length_c   1.000
_cell.angle_alpha   90.00
_cell.angle_beta   90.00
_cell.angle_gamma   90.00
#
_symmetry.space_group_name_H-M   'P 1'
#
loop_
_entity.id
_entity.type
_entity.pdbx_description
1 polymer ?
#
loop_
_entity_poly.entity_id
_entity_poly.type
_entity_poly.pdbx_seq_one_letter_code
_entity_poly.pdbx_strand_id
1 'polypeptide(L)'
;MQTEVEKFVLRVAAEFSSRTEQLIFLINNYDMMLGVLMERAVEESKEVEGFQQLLNARTQEFIEELLAPGFGGMIAFVKEVEGLAERGQLERLRGEEARVTQLVRGFAATWKASVETLSQDVMRSFTNFKNGTTIIQGALTQLIQYYHRFHKVLALPPLKSLPVRSELINIHHLMVEVKKHRPNF
;
A
#
# COMPACT_ATOMS: atom_id res chain seq x y z
N MET A 1 10.83 29.51 -9.80
CA MET A 1 10.96 28.42 -10.79
C MET A 1 10.34 27.12 -10.30
N GLN A 2 10.57 26.68 -9.05
CA GLN A 2 9.98 25.46 -8.47
C GLN A 2 8.46 25.32 -8.70
N THR A 3 7.68 26.34 -8.33
CA THR A 3 6.21 26.33 -8.49
C THR A 3 5.76 26.19 -9.94
N GLU A 4 6.54 26.66 -10.91
CA GLU A 4 6.20 26.56 -12.33
C GLU A 4 6.52 25.16 -12.88
N VAL A 5 7.62 24.55 -12.42
CA VAL A 5 7.94 23.15 -12.72
C VAL A 5 6.90 22.21 -12.10
N GLU A 6 6.51 22.45 -10.85
CA GLU A 6 5.47 21.67 -10.18
C GLU A 6 4.11 21.78 -10.89
N LYS A 7 3.67 23.00 -11.23
CA LYS A 7 2.44 23.23 -12.01
C LYS A 7 2.49 22.55 -13.37
N PHE A 8 3.64 22.58 -14.04
CA PHE A 8 3.82 21.91 -15.32
C PHE A 8 3.70 20.39 -15.18
N VAL A 9 4.40 19.80 -14.22
CA VAL A 9 4.36 18.36 -13.93
C VAL A 9 2.94 17.90 -13.56
N LEU A 10 2.23 18.67 -12.73
CA LEU A 10 0.82 18.39 -12.39
C LEU A 10 -0.10 18.51 -13.61
N ARG A 11 0.12 19.48 -14.49
CA ARG A 11 -0.66 19.65 -15.72
C ARG A 11 -0.47 18.47 -16.67
N VAL A 12 0.77 18.02 -16.86
CA VAL A 12 1.06 16.84 -17.70
C VAL A 12 0.54 15.57 -17.05
N ALA A 13 0.64 15.45 -15.73
CA ALA A 13 0.03 14.33 -15.02
C ALA A 13 -1.49 14.26 -15.26
N ALA A 14 -2.20 15.38 -15.31
CA ALA A 14 -3.64 15.41 -15.54
C ALA A 14 -4.07 14.89 -16.93
N GLU A 15 -3.15 14.76 -17.89
CA GLU A 15 -3.43 14.20 -19.22
C GLU A 15 -3.54 12.66 -19.20
N PHE A 16 -3.06 11.99 -18.15
CA PHE A 16 -3.22 10.53 -18.03
C PHE A 16 -4.62 10.16 -17.57
N SER A 17 -5.20 9.16 -18.24
CA SER A 17 -6.56 8.66 -18.00
C SER A 17 -6.71 7.89 -16.68
N SER A 18 -5.67 7.18 -16.23
CA SER A 18 -5.71 6.38 -15.01
C SER A 18 -5.00 7.09 -13.86
N ARG A 19 -5.60 7.08 -12.65
CA ARG A 19 -4.96 7.61 -11.44
C ARG A 19 -3.61 6.94 -11.16
N THR A 20 -3.49 5.65 -11.44
CA THR A 20 -2.24 4.90 -11.28
C THR A 20 -1.14 5.45 -12.19
N GLU A 21 -1.45 5.74 -13.46
CA GLU A 21 -0.49 6.31 -14.41
C GLU A 21 -0.08 7.73 -14.00
N GLN A 22 -1.03 8.53 -13.51
CA GLN A 22 -0.75 9.86 -12.96
C GLN A 22 0.27 9.76 -11.80
N LEU A 23 0.05 8.83 -10.87
CA LEU A 23 0.93 8.64 -9.71
C LEU A 23 2.32 8.14 -10.12
N ILE A 24 2.41 7.18 -11.04
CA ILE A 24 3.69 6.69 -11.57
C ILE A 24 4.47 7.85 -12.20
N PHE A 25 3.82 8.66 -13.05
CA PHE A 25 4.45 9.82 -13.65
C PHE A 25 4.96 10.82 -12.61
N LEU A 26 4.12 11.19 -11.64
CA LEU A 26 4.48 12.14 -10.58
C LEU A 26 5.66 11.63 -9.75
N ILE A 27 5.64 10.38 -9.32
CA ILE A 27 6.70 9.76 -8.52
C ILE A 27 8.02 9.72 -9.29
N ASN A 28 8.00 9.29 -10.56
CA ASN A 28 9.21 9.25 -11.40
C ASN A 28 9.82 10.64 -11.61
N ASN A 29 8.98 11.67 -11.83
CA ASN A 29 9.46 13.04 -12.01
C ASN A 29 10.01 13.64 -10.71
N TYR A 30 9.32 13.42 -9.58
CA TYR A 30 9.80 13.90 -8.28
C TYR A 30 11.11 13.22 -7.84
N ASP A 31 11.23 11.91 -8.06
CA ASP A 31 12.47 11.15 -7.79
C ASP A 31 13.64 11.66 -8.65
N MET A 32 13.42 11.89 -9.95
CA MET A 32 14.45 12.45 -10.83
C MET A 32 14.88 13.86 -10.41
N MET A 33 13.92 14.74 -10.11
CA MET A 33 14.23 16.10 -9.66
C MET A 33 14.98 16.10 -8.33
N LEU A 34 14.58 15.26 -7.38
CA LEU A 34 15.32 15.09 -6.13
C LEU A 34 16.74 14.58 -6.36
N GLY A 35 16.94 13.61 -7.25
CA GLY A 35 18.27 13.13 -7.61
C GLY A 35 19.19 14.26 -8.09
N VAL A 36 18.69 15.10 -9.01
CA VAL A 36 19.46 16.25 -9.53
C VAL A 36 19.71 17.32 -8.45
N LEU A 37 18.73 17.58 -7.59
CA LEU A 37 18.87 18.57 -6.51
C LEU A 37 19.87 18.10 -5.46
N MET A 38 19.83 16.83 -5.06
CA MET A 38 20.75 16.26 -4.07
C MET A 38 22.20 16.21 -4.57
N GLU A 39 22.43 16.07 -5.88
CA GLU A 39 23.78 16.13 -6.46
C GLU A 39 24.40 17.54 -6.45
N ARG A 40 23.57 18.60 -6.36
CA ARG A 40 24.00 19.99 -6.58
C ARG A 40 23.78 20.93 -5.39
N ALA A 41 22.93 20.56 -4.44
CA ALA A 41 22.53 21.37 -3.31
C ALA A 41 23.07 20.80 -1.99
N VAL A 42 23.06 21.63 -0.93
CA VAL A 42 23.19 21.15 0.45
C VAL A 42 21.95 20.32 0.76
N GLU A 43 22.13 19.09 1.28
CA GLU A 43 21.08 18.09 1.53
C GLU A 43 19.85 18.62 2.31
N GLU A 44 20.00 19.72 3.04
CA GLU A 44 18.97 20.34 3.90
C GLU A 44 18.30 21.60 3.30
N SER A 45 18.32 21.78 1.97
CA SER A 45 17.58 22.91 1.38
C SER A 45 16.06 22.71 1.50
N LYS A 46 15.32 23.80 1.75
CA LYS A 46 13.84 23.79 1.78
C LYS A 46 13.21 23.22 0.50
N GLU A 47 13.90 23.34 -0.62
CA GLU A 47 13.45 22.80 -1.91
C GLU A 47 13.49 21.28 -1.92
N VAL A 48 14.57 20.67 -1.42
CA VAL A 48 14.71 19.22 -1.26
C VAL A 48 13.65 18.68 -0.31
N GLU A 49 13.43 19.32 0.85
CA GLU A 49 12.39 18.90 1.79
C GLU A 49 10.98 18.93 1.16
N GLY A 50 10.65 19.99 0.42
CA GLY A 50 9.36 20.12 -0.24
C GLY A 50 9.09 19.01 -1.26
N PHE A 51 10.07 18.71 -2.12
CA PHE A 51 9.94 17.62 -3.09
C PHE A 51 9.90 16.25 -2.41
N GLN A 52 10.64 16.04 -1.32
CA GLN A 52 10.59 14.79 -0.57
C GLN A 52 9.20 14.56 0.03
N GLN A 53 8.55 15.59 0.56
CA GLN A 53 7.17 15.49 1.06
C GLN A 53 6.18 15.16 -0.05
N LEU A 54 6.31 15.81 -1.21
CA LEU A 54 5.46 15.54 -2.38
C LEU A 54 5.66 14.10 -2.89
N LEU A 55 6.91 13.66 -3.02
CA LEU A 55 7.25 12.29 -3.39
C LEU A 55 6.64 11.29 -2.41
N ASN A 56 6.85 11.49 -1.11
CA ASN A 56 6.32 10.59 -0.07
C ASN A 56 4.79 10.52 -0.10
N ALA A 57 4.11 11.66 -0.28
CA ALA A 57 2.65 11.69 -0.35
C ALA A 57 2.11 10.92 -1.57
N ARG A 58 2.71 11.09 -2.75
CA ARG A 58 2.30 10.37 -3.97
C ARG A 58 2.67 8.89 -3.90
N THR A 59 3.82 8.55 -3.34
CA THR A 59 4.23 7.16 -3.10
C THR A 59 3.25 6.46 -2.16
N GLN A 60 2.84 7.11 -1.07
CA GLN A 60 1.85 6.53 -0.15
C GLN A 60 0.50 6.30 -0.83
N GLU A 61 0.04 7.25 -1.64
CA GLU A 61 -1.19 7.12 -2.42
C GLU A 61 -1.09 5.97 -3.45
N PHE A 62 0.04 5.88 -4.15
CA PHE A 62 0.31 4.79 -5.10
C PHE A 62 0.33 3.42 -4.43
N ILE A 63 0.89 3.31 -3.23
CA ILE A 63 0.89 2.06 -2.48
C ILE A 63 -0.55 1.62 -2.16
N GLU A 64 -1.45 2.54 -1.82
CA GLU A 64 -2.86 2.19 -1.58
C GLU A 64 -3.55 1.65 -2.85
N GLU A 65 -3.34 2.33 -3.99
CA GLU A 65 -3.83 1.88 -5.30
C GLU A 65 -3.25 0.52 -5.70
N LEU A 66 -1.96 0.31 -5.43
CA LEU A 66 -1.24 -0.92 -5.73
C LEU A 66 -1.73 -2.12 -4.91
N LEU A 67 -2.14 -1.89 -3.65
CA LEU A 67 -2.67 -2.95 -2.79
C LEU A 67 -4.15 -3.27 -3.08
N ALA A 68 -4.91 -2.35 -3.68
CA ALA A 68 -6.35 -2.48 -3.84
C ALA A 68 -6.80 -3.73 -4.65
N PRO A 69 -6.20 -4.08 -5.80
CA PRO A 69 -6.65 -5.22 -6.60
C PRO A 69 -6.54 -6.57 -5.86
N GLY A 70 -5.46 -6.77 -5.09
CA GLY A 70 -5.21 -8.03 -4.39
C GLY A 70 -5.77 -8.09 -2.95
N PHE A 71 -5.86 -6.94 -2.29
CA PHE A 71 -6.09 -6.86 -0.84
C PHE A 71 -7.22 -5.90 -0.45
N GLY A 72 -7.86 -5.22 -1.41
CA GLY A 72 -8.87 -4.18 -1.16
C GLY A 72 -10.05 -4.66 -0.31
N GLY A 73 -10.55 -5.87 -0.55
CA GLY A 73 -11.63 -6.46 0.26
C GLY A 73 -11.27 -6.61 1.74
N MET A 74 -10.05 -7.10 2.03
CA MET A 74 -9.55 -7.22 3.40
C MET A 74 -9.34 -5.85 4.03
N ILE A 75 -8.71 -4.92 3.30
CA ILE A 75 -8.43 -3.56 3.78
C ILE A 75 -9.73 -2.81 4.12
N ALA A 76 -10.73 -2.88 3.23
CA ALA A 76 -12.03 -2.25 3.43
C ALA A 76 -12.75 -2.83 4.66
N PHE A 77 -12.72 -4.16 4.81
CA PHE A 77 -13.29 -4.83 5.97
C PHE A 77 -12.63 -4.38 7.28
N VAL A 78 -11.29 -4.33 7.33
CA VAL A 78 -10.55 -3.85 8.51
C VAL A 78 -10.98 -2.43 8.88
N LYS A 79 -10.96 -1.50 7.92
CA LYS A 79 -11.35 -0.09 8.13
C LYS A 79 -12.80 0.02 8.61
N GLU A 80 -13.71 -0.76 8.05
CA GLU A 80 -15.12 -0.80 8.44
C GLU A 80 -15.31 -1.29 9.88
N VAL A 81 -14.70 -2.43 10.23
CA VAL A 81 -14.85 -3.02 11.56
C VAL A 81 -14.23 -2.12 12.64
N GLU A 82 -13.09 -1.49 12.38
CA GLU A 82 -12.50 -0.55 13.32
C GLU A 82 -13.39 0.69 13.51
N GLY A 83 -13.96 1.25 12.43
CA GLY A 83 -14.91 2.35 12.54
C GLY A 83 -16.19 1.96 13.32
N LEU A 84 -16.66 0.72 13.20
CA LEU A 84 -17.76 0.20 14.02
C LEU A 84 -17.34 0.00 15.47
N ALA A 85 -16.12 -0.47 15.72
CA ALA A 85 -15.57 -0.64 17.07
C ALA A 85 -15.46 0.70 17.81
N GLU A 86 -14.93 1.73 17.15
CA GLU A 86 -14.82 3.10 17.69
C GLU A 86 -16.19 3.69 18.05
N ARG A 87 -17.24 3.34 17.32
CA ARG A 87 -18.62 3.79 17.56
C ARG A 87 -19.40 2.89 18.52
N GLY A 88 -18.81 1.79 19.01
CA GLY A 88 -19.49 0.80 19.85
C GLY A 88 -20.58 0.00 19.12
N GLN A 89 -20.54 -0.07 17.78
CA GLN A 89 -21.57 -0.69 16.93
C GLN A 89 -21.19 -2.09 16.43
N LEU A 90 -20.38 -2.84 17.20
CA LEU A 90 -19.90 -4.17 16.85
C LEU A 90 -21.01 -5.19 16.57
N GLU A 91 -22.20 -4.97 17.13
CA GLU A 91 -23.39 -5.80 16.90
C GLU A 91 -23.80 -5.89 15.42
N ARG A 92 -23.45 -4.87 14.61
CA ARG A 92 -23.70 -4.87 13.16
C ARG A 92 -22.90 -5.93 12.40
N LEU A 93 -21.91 -6.55 13.03
CA LEU A 93 -21.10 -7.63 12.45
C LEU A 93 -21.75 -9.01 12.60
N ARG A 94 -22.87 -9.12 13.34
CA ARG A 94 -23.61 -10.38 13.43
C ARG A 94 -24.17 -10.75 12.07
N GLY A 95 -23.87 -11.97 11.62
CA GLY A 95 -24.31 -12.49 10.31
C GLY A 95 -23.31 -12.29 9.17
N GLU A 96 -22.19 -11.60 9.38
CA GLU A 96 -21.14 -11.39 8.36
C GLU A 96 -20.23 -12.63 8.15
N GLU A 97 -20.61 -13.80 8.65
CA GLU A 97 -19.79 -15.02 8.61
C GLU A 97 -19.39 -15.43 7.19
N ALA A 98 -20.33 -15.37 6.24
CA ALA A 98 -20.06 -15.70 4.84
C ALA A 98 -19.00 -14.77 4.24
N ARG A 99 -19.12 -13.46 4.49
CA ARG A 99 -18.18 -12.44 4.03
C ARG A 99 -16.79 -12.64 4.65
N VAL A 100 -16.72 -12.85 5.97
CA VAL A 100 -15.45 -13.14 6.66
C VAL A 100 -14.80 -14.40 6.11
N THR A 101 -15.59 -15.45 5.87
CA THR A 101 -15.09 -16.71 5.31
C THR A 101 -14.51 -16.52 3.92
N GLN A 102 -15.20 -15.76 3.06
CA GLN A 102 -14.71 -15.43 1.73
C GLN A 102 -13.40 -14.63 1.80
N LEU A 103 -13.28 -13.67 2.73
CA LEU A 103 -12.06 -12.87 2.89
C LEU A 103 -10.88 -13.69 3.36
N VAL A 104 -11.05 -14.55 4.39
CA VAL A 104 -9.97 -15.39 4.92
C VAL A 104 -9.48 -16.38 3.87
N ARG A 105 -10.40 -17.12 3.25
CA ARG A 105 -10.05 -18.14 2.24
C ARG A 105 -9.55 -17.51 0.94
N GLY A 106 -10.17 -16.41 0.52
CA GLY A 106 -9.74 -15.65 -0.65
C GLY A 106 -8.32 -15.13 -0.49
N PHE A 107 -8.04 -14.47 0.65
CA PHE A 107 -6.68 -14.04 0.97
C PHE A 107 -5.71 -15.24 0.95
N ALA A 108 -6.05 -16.34 1.62
CA ALA A 108 -5.17 -17.51 1.70
C ALA A 108 -4.83 -18.13 0.34
N ALA A 109 -5.77 -18.08 -0.61
CA ALA A 109 -5.58 -18.60 -1.95
C ALA A 109 -4.73 -17.71 -2.86
N THR A 110 -4.84 -16.38 -2.76
CA THR A 110 -4.30 -15.46 -3.78
C THR A 110 -3.17 -14.55 -3.33
N TRP A 111 -2.88 -14.46 -2.02
CA TRP A 111 -1.94 -13.47 -1.50
C TRP A 111 -0.53 -13.58 -2.10
N LYS A 112 -0.01 -14.78 -2.34
CA LYS A 112 1.34 -14.98 -2.92
C LYS A 112 1.42 -14.43 -4.34
N ALA A 113 0.48 -14.84 -5.19
CA ALA A 113 0.39 -14.37 -6.57
C ALA A 113 0.16 -12.85 -6.64
N SER A 114 -0.64 -12.31 -5.72
CA SER A 114 -0.88 -10.86 -5.61
C SER A 114 0.38 -10.09 -5.21
N VAL A 115 1.18 -10.62 -4.27
CA VAL A 115 2.48 -10.05 -3.89
C VAL A 115 3.47 -10.09 -5.06
N GLU A 116 3.52 -11.19 -5.82
CA GLU A 116 4.39 -11.31 -6.98
C GLU A 116 4.00 -10.32 -8.09
N THR A 117 2.71 -10.24 -8.41
CA THR A 117 2.18 -9.28 -9.40
C THR A 117 2.50 -7.85 -8.99
N LEU A 118 2.28 -7.51 -7.72
CA LEU A 118 2.62 -6.21 -7.16
C LEU A 118 4.09 -5.86 -7.38
N SER A 119 5.01 -6.77 -7.06
CA SER A 119 6.44 -6.54 -7.26
C SER A 119 6.78 -6.35 -8.74
N GLN A 120 6.18 -7.14 -9.65
CA GLN A 120 6.41 -7.01 -11.08
C GLN A 120 5.90 -5.67 -11.63
N ASP A 121 4.72 -5.22 -11.20
CA ASP A 121 4.12 -3.96 -11.65
C ASP A 121 4.96 -2.75 -11.22
N VAL A 122 5.49 -2.76 -9.98
CA VAL A 122 6.41 -1.71 -9.52
C VAL A 122 7.69 -1.72 -10.36
N MET A 123 8.31 -2.89 -10.58
CA MET A 123 9.56 -2.97 -11.34
C MET A 123 9.39 -2.56 -12.82
N ARG A 124 8.19 -2.66 -13.39
CA ARG A 124 7.87 -2.16 -14.74
C ARG A 124 7.63 -0.65 -14.77
N SER A 125 7.15 -0.08 -13.66
CA SER A 125 6.69 1.31 -13.59
C SER A 125 7.79 2.30 -13.21
N PHE A 126 8.82 1.87 -12.48
CA PHE A 126 9.88 2.73 -11.97
C PHE A 126 11.24 2.32 -12.55
N THR A 127 11.86 3.22 -13.29
CA THR A 127 13.18 3.02 -13.91
C THR A 127 14.32 3.10 -12.88
N ASN A 128 14.13 3.86 -11.80
CA ASN A 128 15.05 3.87 -10.67
C ASN A 128 14.78 2.67 -9.75
N PHE A 129 15.68 1.68 -9.78
CA PHE A 129 15.57 0.46 -8.98
C PHE A 129 15.53 0.71 -7.47
N LYS A 130 16.21 1.76 -6.98
CA LYS A 130 16.18 2.13 -5.56
C LYS A 130 14.78 2.60 -5.15
N ASN A 131 14.19 3.48 -5.96
CA ASN A 131 12.84 3.97 -5.75
C ASN A 131 11.81 2.83 -5.82
N GLY A 132 11.88 1.98 -6.87
CA GLY A 132 11.03 0.80 -6.99
C GLY A 132 11.14 -0.15 -5.78
N THR A 133 12.36 -0.37 -5.28
CA THR A 133 12.61 -1.18 -4.08
C THR A 133 11.97 -0.56 -2.83
N THR A 134 12.10 0.75 -2.64
CA THR A 134 11.46 1.48 -1.53
C THR A 134 9.93 1.36 -1.60
N ILE A 135 9.35 1.48 -2.78
CA ILE A 135 7.89 1.36 -2.98
C ILE A 135 7.42 -0.06 -2.64
N ILE A 136 8.11 -1.10 -3.14
CA ILE A 136 7.81 -2.50 -2.79
C ILE A 136 7.89 -2.69 -1.28
N GLN A 137 8.96 -2.24 -0.64
CA GLN A 137 9.12 -2.37 0.81
C GLN A 137 8.00 -1.65 1.58
N GLY A 138 7.59 -0.47 1.15
CA GLY A 138 6.47 0.28 1.72
C GLY A 138 5.16 -0.50 1.60
N ALA A 139 4.83 -0.98 0.40
CA ALA A 139 3.61 -1.75 0.14
C ALA A 139 3.54 -3.04 0.95
N LEU A 140 4.64 -3.79 0.98
CA LEU A 140 4.76 -5.03 1.76
C LEU A 140 4.63 -4.76 3.27
N THR A 141 5.20 -3.67 3.76
CA THR A 141 5.08 -3.27 5.17
C THR A 141 3.64 -2.91 5.50
N GLN A 142 2.97 -2.12 4.66
CA GLN A 142 1.58 -1.73 4.84
C GLN A 142 0.63 -2.94 4.75
N LEU A 143 0.89 -3.89 3.86
CA LEU A 143 0.17 -5.16 3.78
C LEU A 143 0.26 -5.95 5.10
N ILE A 144 1.46 -6.09 5.66
CA ILE A 144 1.66 -6.79 6.95
C ILE A 144 0.89 -6.07 8.06
N GLN A 145 0.90 -4.74 8.10
CA GLN A 145 0.16 -3.96 9.09
C GLN A 145 -1.36 -4.17 8.97
N TYR A 146 -1.90 -4.14 7.74
CA TYR A 146 -3.31 -4.42 7.51
C TYR A 146 -3.67 -5.86 7.88
N TYR A 147 -2.83 -6.83 7.56
CA TYR A 147 -3.07 -8.23 7.92
C TYR A 147 -3.02 -8.44 9.45
N HIS A 148 -2.14 -7.74 10.15
CA HIS A 148 -2.10 -7.75 11.60
C HIS A 148 -3.37 -7.14 12.22
N ARG A 149 -3.86 -6.02 11.67
CA ARG A 149 -5.15 -5.43 12.06
C ARG A 149 -6.32 -6.37 11.72
N PHE A 150 -6.25 -7.08 10.60
CA PHE A 150 -7.23 -8.10 10.22
C PHE A 150 -7.34 -9.21 11.27
N HIS A 151 -6.21 -9.71 11.79
CA HIS A 151 -6.21 -10.64 12.93
C HIS A 151 -6.86 -10.04 14.18
N LYS A 152 -6.60 -8.77 14.48
CA LYS A 152 -7.19 -8.08 15.64
C LYS A 152 -8.71 -7.93 15.52
N VAL A 153 -9.21 -7.48 14.36
CA VAL A 153 -10.66 -7.32 14.16
C VAL A 153 -11.39 -8.66 14.21
N LEU A 154 -10.79 -9.74 13.71
CA LEU A 154 -11.36 -11.09 13.83
C LEU A 154 -11.32 -11.65 15.25
N ALA A 155 -10.55 -11.06 16.17
CA ALA A 155 -10.54 -11.43 17.58
C ALA A 155 -11.67 -10.76 18.40
N LEU A 156 -12.43 -9.83 17.80
CA LEU A 156 -13.53 -9.13 18.47
C LEU A 156 -14.71 -10.08 18.74
N PRO A 157 -15.52 -9.83 19.80
CA PRO A 157 -16.54 -10.78 20.25
C PRO A 157 -17.51 -11.30 19.18
N PRO A 158 -18.07 -10.47 18.27
CA PRO A 158 -19.00 -10.95 17.23
C PRO A 158 -18.36 -11.93 16.23
N LEU A 159 -17.04 -11.90 16.10
CA LEU A 159 -16.28 -12.65 15.08
C LEU A 159 -15.38 -13.73 15.69
N LYS A 160 -15.10 -13.64 17.00
CA LYS A 160 -14.13 -14.49 17.70
C LYS A 160 -14.49 -15.98 17.63
N SER A 161 -15.77 -16.32 17.58
CA SER A 161 -16.28 -17.69 17.55
C SER A 161 -16.30 -18.32 16.15
N LEU A 162 -15.97 -17.57 15.10
CA LEU A 162 -16.05 -18.08 13.73
C LEU A 162 -14.99 -19.17 13.48
N PRO A 163 -15.36 -20.35 12.95
CA PRO A 163 -14.44 -21.48 12.76
C PRO A 163 -13.33 -21.18 11.73
N VAL A 164 -13.63 -20.31 10.75
CA VAL A 164 -12.70 -19.93 9.68
C VAL A 164 -11.43 -19.24 10.20
N ARG A 165 -11.42 -18.75 11.45
CA ARG A 165 -10.21 -18.17 12.06
C ARG A 165 -9.06 -19.17 12.17
N SER A 166 -9.35 -20.46 12.24
CA SER A 166 -8.32 -21.50 12.22
C SER A 166 -7.58 -21.60 10.88
N GLU A 167 -8.17 -21.08 9.81
CA GLU A 167 -7.61 -21.04 8.45
C GLU A 167 -6.76 -19.78 8.19
N LEU A 168 -6.65 -18.86 9.16
CA LEU A 168 -5.82 -17.68 9.02
C LEU A 168 -4.35 -18.06 8.87
N ILE A 169 -3.71 -17.50 7.85
CA ILE A 169 -2.27 -17.61 7.68
C ILE A 169 -1.56 -16.99 8.88
N ASN A 170 -0.54 -17.69 9.39
CA ASN A 170 0.29 -17.18 10.45
C ASN A 170 1.03 -15.91 10.01
N ILE A 171 0.92 -14.83 10.79
CA ILE A 171 1.55 -13.54 10.48
C ILE A 171 3.07 -13.68 10.28
N HIS A 172 3.75 -14.53 11.06
CA HIS A 172 5.18 -14.77 10.89
C HIS A 172 5.51 -15.45 9.56
N HIS A 173 4.67 -16.41 9.12
CA HIS A 173 4.82 -17.02 7.81
C HIS A 173 4.68 -15.95 6.72
N LEU A 174 3.63 -15.12 6.79
CA LEU A 174 3.42 -14.01 5.86
C LEU A 174 4.65 -13.10 5.82
N MET A 175 5.15 -12.66 6.98
CA MET A 175 6.32 -11.80 7.09
C MET A 175 7.58 -12.43 6.47
N VAL A 176 7.84 -13.72 6.71
CA VAL A 176 9.00 -14.43 6.15
C VAL A 176 8.90 -14.51 4.63
N GLU A 177 7.74 -14.87 4.09
CA GLU A 177 7.56 -14.98 2.64
C GLU A 177 7.62 -13.61 1.94
N VAL A 178 7.00 -12.61 2.54
CA VAL A 178 7.03 -11.22 2.06
C VAL A 178 8.46 -10.67 2.07
N LYS A 179 9.28 -11.02 3.06
CA LYS A 179 10.70 -10.64 3.09
C LYS A 179 11.50 -11.21 1.90
N LYS A 180 11.13 -12.38 1.35
CA LYS A 180 11.80 -12.93 0.15
C LYS A 180 11.57 -12.10 -1.11
N HIS A 181 10.49 -11.33 -1.14
CA HIS A 181 10.12 -10.47 -2.26
C HIS A 181 10.72 -9.06 -2.15
N ARG A 182 11.50 -8.77 -1.10
CA ARG A 182 12.25 -7.52 -1.00
C ARG A 182 13.48 -7.61 -1.92
N PRO A 183 13.61 -6.73 -2.91
CA PRO A 183 14.84 -6.65 -3.69
C PRO A 183 16.01 -6.29 -2.77
N ASN A 184 17.14 -6.98 -2.93
CA ASN A 184 18.41 -6.66 -2.28
C ASN A 184 19.20 -5.71 -3.20
N PHE A 185 18.76 -4.45 -3.31
CA PHE A 185 19.47 -3.41 -4.06
C PHE A 185 19.66 -2.17 -3.20
#